data_AF-A0A9D2T6X0-F1
#
_entry.id   AF-A0A9D2T6X0-F1
#
_cell.length_a   1.000
_cell.length_b   1.000
_cell.length_c   1.000
_cell.angle_alpha   90.00
_cell.angle_beta   90.00
_cell.angle_gamma   90.00
#
_symmetry.space_group_name_H-M   'P 1'
#
loop_
_entity.id
_entity.type
_entity.pdbx_description
1 polymer ?
#
loop_
_entity_poly.entity_id
_entity_poly.type
_entity_poly.pdbx_seq_one_letter_code
_entity_poly.pdbx_strand_id
1 'polypeptide(L)'
;MFVSFDKAFKQKENQNVIPDTVLEYLNKQLDSPDLRYVSDENGHCVITSTNGQYKLSGIAFELPAEMKKILGETPSIKDIQEYSYNSQKTIPIKLLEEGYIRLNGKKIRIENLNFDPFNEVHYVTGSLYAHPPKMDEKIEISISGSTEEMLLKFIRIPDNSLDWIVFKSENGKPIHFLIKINKREHKMAYSISYDLKKVENLKEAIKVADIYNAFASGEGKMNNIPITIDSGEKREKEFTEEQILFWKKMMSLEEKIGTCLNPFSEDVTNLDIYTGEVLYRTLVCKIPVRIQENIVSIEGTGNIKTMKENFGIQKPMAFYFEDYSKAILFGTEVQLRSIKALYNCIISELQENDETFKIVLKDESDERQKFTVAMYFLSDEELEAYKQEHNIIEEFKDAKRAMEYLAFD
;
A
#
# COMPACT_ATOMS: atom_id res chain seq x y z
N MET A 1 51.85 -59.20 -14.79
CA MET A 1 50.76 -58.39 -15.36
C MET A 1 49.47 -58.89 -14.71
N PHE A 2 49.11 -58.33 -13.55
CA PHE A 2 47.85 -58.66 -12.87
C PHE A 2 46.84 -57.57 -13.22
N VAL A 3 45.78 -57.97 -13.91
CA VAL A 3 44.63 -57.08 -14.14
C VAL A 3 43.94 -56.95 -12.79
N SER A 4 43.89 -55.74 -12.23
CA SER A 4 43.11 -55.45 -11.01
C SER A 4 41.65 -55.81 -11.29
N PHE A 5 41.11 -56.77 -10.54
CA PHE A 5 39.71 -57.21 -10.57
C PHE A 5 38.74 -56.03 -10.33
N ASP A 6 39.21 -54.98 -9.64
CA ASP A 6 38.42 -53.79 -9.32
C ASP A 6 38.07 -52.94 -10.55
N LYS A 7 38.80 -53.07 -11.66
CA LYS A 7 38.47 -52.40 -12.94
C LYS A 7 37.35 -53.08 -13.74
N ALA A 8 36.89 -54.27 -13.34
CA ALA A 8 35.76 -54.95 -13.98
C ALA A 8 34.39 -54.42 -13.49
N PHE A 9 34.35 -53.71 -12.36
CA PHE A 9 33.13 -53.12 -11.84
C PHE A 9 33.07 -51.64 -12.21
N LYS A 10 32.23 -51.30 -13.19
CA LYS A 10 31.89 -49.90 -13.49
C LYS A 10 31.37 -49.23 -12.20
N GLN A 11 31.89 -48.05 -11.88
CA GLN A 11 31.28 -47.16 -10.88
C GLN A 11 29.81 -46.96 -11.26
N LYS A 12 28.91 -47.15 -10.28
CA LYS A 12 27.44 -47.11 -10.45
C LYS A 12 27.00 -45.85 -11.20
N GLU A 13 26.76 -45.97 -12.51
CA GLU A 13 25.89 -45.07 -13.24
C GLU A 13 24.48 -45.24 -12.63
N ASN A 14 23.91 -44.16 -12.08
CA ASN A 14 22.57 -44.01 -11.49
C ASN A 14 21.67 -45.27 -11.56
N GLN A 15 21.80 -46.18 -10.58
CA GLN A 15 20.98 -47.39 -10.45
C GLN A 15 19.63 -47.13 -9.74
N ASN A 16 19.05 -45.93 -9.89
CA ASN A 16 17.78 -45.59 -9.24
C ASN A 16 16.57 -45.91 -10.13
N VAL A 17 16.69 -46.86 -11.07
CA VAL A 17 15.56 -47.27 -11.93
C VAL A 17 15.30 -48.74 -11.71
N ILE A 18 14.06 -49.07 -11.36
CA ILE A 18 13.64 -50.44 -11.12
C ILE A 18 13.55 -51.20 -12.45
N PRO A 19 14.20 -52.37 -12.60
CA PRO A 19 14.16 -53.13 -13.85
C PRO A 19 12.74 -53.56 -14.25
N ASP A 20 12.43 -53.50 -15.54
CA ASP A 20 11.10 -53.86 -16.08
C ASP A 20 10.64 -55.26 -15.67
N THR A 21 11.56 -56.23 -15.60
CA THR A 21 11.25 -57.60 -15.16
C THR A 21 10.73 -57.66 -13.71
N VAL A 22 11.20 -56.75 -12.85
CA VAL A 22 10.74 -56.62 -11.46
C VAL A 22 9.35 -55.97 -11.45
N LEU A 23 9.14 -54.90 -12.24
CA LEU A 23 7.83 -54.26 -12.37
C LEU A 23 6.77 -55.21 -12.95
N GLU A 24 7.10 -55.99 -13.98
CA GLU A 24 6.21 -57.02 -14.56
C GLU A 24 5.79 -58.06 -13.51
N TYR A 25 6.76 -58.55 -12.73
CA TYR A 25 6.49 -59.50 -11.66
C TYR A 25 5.57 -58.90 -10.59
N LEU A 26 5.87 -57.69 -10.10
CA LEU A 26 5.07 -56.99 -9.10
C LEU A 26 3.67 -56.64 -9.62
N ASN A 27 3.54 -56.28 -10.90
CA ASN A 27 2.25 -56.00 -11.54
C ASN A 27 1.39 -57.25 -11.68
N LYS A 28 2.02 -58.40 -11.99
CA LYS A 28 1.32 -59.69 -11.99
C LYS A 28 0.83 -60.07 -10.59
N GLN A 29 1.60 -59.77 -9.54
CA GLN A 29 1.17 -59.97 -8.15
C GLN A 29 0.07 -58.97 -7.73
N LEU A 30 0.18 -57.72 -8.18
CA LEU A 30 -0.83 -56.69 -7.95
C LEU A 30 -2.15 -57.04 -8.62
N ASP A 31 -2.19 -57.91 -9.63
CA ASP A 31 -3.39 -58.53 -10.23
C ASP A 31 -4.59 -57.56 -10.26
N SER A 32 -4.42 -56.45 -10.96
CA SER A 32 -5.41 -55.38 -11.04
C SER A 32 -5.42 -54.82 -12.46
N PRO A 33 -6.60 -54.67 -13.09
CA PRO A 33 -6.70 -54.05 -14.41
C PRO A 33 -6.48 -52.53 -14.35
N ASP A 34 -6.74 -51.92 -13.19
CA ASP A 34 -6.82 -50.48 -13.02
C ASP A 34 -5.62 -49.89 -12.26
N LEU A 35 -4.70 -50.73 -11.77
CA LEU A 35 -3.53 -50.33 -10.98
C LEU A 35 -2.27 -51.02 -11.50
N ARG A 36 -1.14 -50.33 -11.43
CA ARG A 36 0.19 -50.85 -11.74
C ARG A 36 1.27 -50.18 -10.90
N TYR A 37 2.36 -50.88 -10.63
CA TYR A 37 3.62 -50.32 -10.15
C TYR A 37 4.41 -49.68 -11.29
N VAL A 38 5.01 -48.54 -10.98
CA VAL A 38 6.00 -47.83 -11.81
C VAL A 38 7.21 -47.45 -10.94
N SER A 39 8.37 -47.24 -11.58
CA SER A 39 9.56 -46.70 -10.89
C SER A 39 9.42 -45.19 -10.73
N ASP A 40 9.65 -44.68 -9.52
CA ASP A 40 9.84 -43.24 -9.28
C ASP A 40 11.29 -42.79 -9.58
N GLU A 41 11.54 -41.48 -9.46
CA GLU A 41 12.86 -40.88 -9.69
C GLU A 41 13.94 -41.26 -8.66
N ASN A 42 13.52 -41.84 -7.53
CA ASN A 42 14.39 -42.25 -6.43
C ASN A 42 14.67 -43.75 -6.41
N GLY A 43 14.12 -44.51 -7.36
CA GLY A 43 14.28 -45.97 -7.45
C GLY A 43 13.33 -46.76 -6.56
N HIS A 44 12.17 -46.18 -6.23
CA HIS A 44 11.09 -46.87 -5.53
C HIS A 44 9.97 -47.32 -6.46
N CYS A 45 9.30 -48.40 -6.06
CA CYS A 45 8.05 -48.87 -6.65
C CYS A 45 6.90 -48.07 -6.07
N VAL A 46 6.17 -47.35 -6.93
CA VAL A 46 4.95 -46.62 -6.55
C VAL A 46 3.75 -47.14 -7.31
N ILE A 47 2.61 -47.27 -6.62
CA ILE A 47 1.35 -47.64 -7.27
C ILE A 47 0.79 -46.44 -8.03
N THR A 48 0.43 -46.66 -9.29
CA THR A 48 -0.31 -45.71 -10.12
C THR A 48 -1.53 -46.34 -10.78
N SER A 49 -2.47 -45.50 -11.22
CA SER A 49 -3.68 -45.90 -11.94
C SER A 49 -3.41 -45.97 -13.44
N THR A 50 -3.99 -46.97 -14.12
CA THR A 50 -3.91 -47.10 -15.58
C THR A 50 -4.83 -46.11 -16.31
N ASN A 51 -5.88 -45.62 -15.63
CA ASN A 51 -6.87 -44.70 -16.19
C ASN A 51 -6.85 -43.29 -15.55
N GLY A 52 -5.89 -43.04 -14.64
CA GLY A 52 -5.74 -41.76 -13.95
C GLY A 52 -6.71 -41.52 -12.79
N GLN A 53 -7.58 -42.48 -12.45
CA GLN A 53 -8.53 -42.38 -11.34
C GLN A 53 -8.21 -43.36 -10.21
N TYR A 54 -8.41 -42.90 -8.97
CA TYR A 54 -8.32 -43.72 -7.76
C TYR A 54 -9.58 -43.59 -6.91
N LYS A 55 -10.06 -44.72 -6.41
CA LYS A 55 -11.04 -44.79 -5.34
C LYS A 55 -10.37 -45.35 -4.09
N LEU A 56 -10.04 -44.46 -3.15
CA LEU A 56 -9.50 -44.83 -1.85
C LEU A 56 -10.64 -45.18 -0.87
N SER A 57 -10.48 -46.28 -0.14
CA SER A 57 -11.35 -46.72 0.96
C SER A 57 -10.53 -47.51 2.00
N GLY A 58 -11.17 -47.98 3.07
CA GLY A 58 -10.47 -48.66 4.18
C GLY A 58 -9.88 -47.70 5.21
N ILE A 59 -10.26 -46.43 5.16
CA ILE A 59 -9.80 -45.38 6.07
C ILE A 59 -10.99 -44.69 6.75
N ALA A 60 -10.74 -44.04 7.88
CA ALA A 60 -11.66 -43.12 8.52
C ALA A 60 -10.91 -41.85 8.95
N PHE A 61 -11.59 -40.70 8.87
CA PHE A 61 -11.03 -39.45 9.38
C PHE A 61 -11.14 -39.40 10.90
N GLU A 62 -10.04 -39.07 11.55
CA GLU A 62 -9.98 -38.89 13.00
C GLU A 62 -9.96 -37.39 13.30
N LEU A 63 -11.16 -36.79 13.31
CA LEU A 63 -11.31 -35.35 13.50
C LEU A 63 -11.00 -34.95 14.94
N PRO A 64 -10.00 -34.09 15.18
CA PRO A 64 -9.76 -33.50 16.51
C PRO A 64 -10.96 -32.70 17.00
N ALA A 65 -11.08 -32.52 18.32
CA ALA A 65 -12.18 -31.78 18.94
C ALA A 65 -12.37 -30.36 18.35
N GLU A 66 -11.28 -29.68 18.01
CA GLU A 66 -11.32 -28.36 17.37
C GLU A 66 -11.99 -28.37 15.99
N MET A 67 -11.73 -29.40 15.18
CA MET A 67 -12.36 -29.54 13.87
C MET A 67 -13.84 -29.90 14.00
N LYS A 68 -14.19 -30.78 14.96
CA LYS A 68 -15.58 -31.16 15.24
C LYS A 68 -16.43 -29.96 15.67
N LYS A 69 -15.87 -29.00 16.42
CA LYS A 69 -16.57 -27.76 16.77
C LYS A 69 -17.03 -26.95 15.55
N ILE A 70 -16.32 -27.05 14.42
CA ILE A 70 -16.60 -26.31 13.19
C ILE A 70 -17.46 -27.15 12.23
N LEU A 71 -17.10 -28.42 12.07
CA LEU A 71 -17.70 -29.36 11.12
C LEU A 71 -18.97 -30.04 11.66
N GLY A 72 -19.20 -30.00 12.98
CA GLY A 72 -20.20 -30.80 13.67
C GLY A 72 -19.74 -32.23 13.97
N GLU A 73 -20.62 -33.02 14.57
CA GLU A 73 -20.31 -34.39 14.99
C GLU A 73 -20.29 -35.41 13.84
N THR A 74 -21.06 -35.16 12.77
CA THR A 74 -21.19 -36.06 11.62
C THR A 74 -21.05 -35.32 10.28
N PRO A 75 -19.88 -34.72 9.98
CA PRO A 75 -19.68 -34.01 8.73
C PRO A 75 -19.61 -34.95 7.54
N SER A 76 -19.99 -34.44 6.36
CA SER A 76 -19.77 -35.19 5.12
C SER A 76 -18.27 -35.20 4.76
N ILE A 77 -17.84 -36.16 3.96
CA ILE A 77 -16.47 -36.21 3.43
C ILE A 77 -16.14 -34.92 2.66
N LYS A 78 -17.13 -34.37 1.94
CA LYS A 78 -16.98 -33.11 1.21
C LYS A 78 -16.70 -31.94 2.17
N ASP A 79 -17.41 -31.84 3.29
CA ASP A 79 -17.18 -30.78 4.28
C ASP A 79 -15.78 -30.88 4.89
N ILE A 80 -15.35 -32.11 5.20
CA ILE A 80 -14.00 -32.38 5.72
C ILE A 80 -12.94 -31.91 4.71
N GLN A 81 -13.11 -32.24 3.43
CA GLN A 81 -12.19 -31.84 2.35
C GLN A 81 -12.19 -30.32 2.13
N GLU A 82 -13.37 -29.70 2.05
CA GLU A 82 -13.51 -28.25 1.88
C GLU A 82 -12.90 -27.49 3.05
N TYR A 83 -13.14 -27.94 4.29
CA TYR A 83 -12.53 -27.32 5.47
C TYR A 83 -11.01 -27.49 5.50
N SER A 84 -10.49 -28.68 5.20
CA SER A 84 -9.04 -28.92 5.15
C SER A 84 -8.38 -28.03 4.10
N TYR A 85 -8.98 -27.91 2.92
CA TYR A 85 -8.49 -26.99 1.90
C TYR A 85 -8.59 -25.53 2.34
N ASN A 86 -9.73 -25.08 2.89
CA ASN A 86 -9.92 -23.69 3.27
C ASN A 86 -9.03 -23.25 4.44
N SER A 87 -8.80 -24.14 5.42
CA SER A 87 -7.92 -23.90 6.56
C SER A 87 -6.46 -24.23 6.29
N GLN A 88 -6.16 -24.88 5.14
CA GLN A 88 -4.86 -25.48 4.80
C GLN A 88 -4.32 -26.40 5.91
N LYS A 89 -5.21 -27.07 6.66
CA LYS A 89 -4.86 -28.00 7.74
C LYS A 89 -4.91 -29.44 7.26
N THR A 90 -3.97 -30.25 7.75
CA THR A 90 -3.94 -31.70 7.54
C THR A 90 -5.01 -32.39 8.37
N ILE A 91 -5.62 -33.45 7.85
CA ILE A 91 -6.61 -34.25 8.57
C ILE A 91 -5.98 -35.58 8.99
N PRO A 92 -5.98 -35.93 10.29
CA PRO A 92 -5.54 -37.25 10.73
C PRO A 92 -6.45 -38.35 10.17
N ILE A 93 -5.84 -39.45 9.77
CA ILE A 93 -6.51 -40.62 9.21
C ILE A 93 -6.15 -41.84 10.06
N LYS A 94 -7.17 -42.63 10.38
CA LYS A 94 -7.00 -43.98 10.91
C LYS A 94 -7.36 -45.02 9.86
N LEU A 95 -6.68 -46.16 9.94
CA LEU A 95 -7.02 -47.33 9.15
C LEU A 95 -8.17 -48.08 9.79
N LEU A 96 -9.08 -48.58 8.97
CA LEU A 96 -10.13 -49.48 9.44
C LEU A 96 -9.60 -50.91 9.66
N GLU A 97 -8.52 -51.26 8.97
CA GLU A 97 -7.80 -52.52 9.12
C GLU A 97 -6.29 -52.23 9.23
N GLU A 98 -5.64 -52.83 10.22
CA GLU A 98 -4.23 -52.58 10.52
C GLU A 98 -3.32 -52.83 9.31
N GLY A 99 -2.62 -51.78 8.86
CA GLY A 99 -1.67 -51.83 7.74
C GLY A 99 -2.29 -51.90 6.34
N TYR A 100 -3.62 -51.91 6.20
CA TYR A 100 -4.28 -52.06 4.91
C TYR A 100 -5.17 -50.87 4.53
N ILE A 101 -5.14 -50.54 3.24
CA ILE A 101 -6.13 -49.68 2.57
C ILE A 101 -6.76 -50.42 1.39
N ARG A 102 -7.73 -49.78 0.75
CA ARG A 102 -8.33 -50.28 -0.50
C ARG A 102 -8.23 -49.23 -1.59
N LEU A 103 -7.53 -49.54 -2.69
CA LEU A 103 -7.51 -48.73 -3.91
C LEU A 103 -8.29 -49.45 -5.00
N ASN A 104 -9.26 -48.77 -5.60
CA ASN A 104 -10.16 -49.33 -6.61
C ASN A 104 -10.80 -50.67 -6.17
N GLY A 105 -11.10 -50.79 -4.87
CA GLY A 105 -11.64 -51.99 -4.24
C GLY A 105 -10.61 -53.06 -3.84
N LYS A 106 -9.39 -53.01 -4.38
CA LYS A 106 -8.32 -53.96 -4.07
C LYS A 106 -7.64 -53.64 -2.74
N LYS A 107 -7.52 -54.65 -1.88
CA LYS A 107 -6.84 -54.55 -0.58
C LYS A 107 -5.33 -54.50 -0.79
N ILE A 108 -4.69 -53.48 -0.25
CA ILE A 108 -3.27 -53.17 -0.44
C ILE A 108 -2.66 -52.81 0.91
N ARG A 109 -1.47 -53.33 1.21
CA ARG A 109 -0.71 -52.89 2.38
C ARG A 109 -0.10 -51.51 2.15
N ILE A 110 -0.08 -50.67 3.18
CA ILE A 110 0.44 -49.30 3.06
C ILE A 110 1.93 -49.28 2.74
N GLU A 111 2.68 -50.24 3.28
CA GLU A 111 4.10 -50.43 2.95
C GLU A 111 4.32 -50.67 1.46
N ASN A 112 3.30 -51.15 0.73
CA ASN A 112 3.38 -51.39 -0.71
C ASN A 112 2.97 -50.18 -1.55
N LEU A 113 2.65 -49.02 -0.96
CA LEU A 113 2.28 -47.83 -1.74
C LEU A 113 3.50 -47.13 -2.34
N ASN A 114 4.62 -47.15 -1.61
CA ASN A 114 5.92 -46.65 -2.02
C ASN A 114 6.99 -47.45 -1.26
N PHE A 115 7.77 -48.26 -1.97
CA PHE A 115 8.82 -49.08 -1.36
C PHE A 115 10.00 -49.34 -2.29
N ASP A 116 11.16 -49.63 -1.71
CA ASP A 116 12.30 -50.16 -2.43
C ASP A 116 12.18 -51.70 -2.52
N PRO A 117 12.07 -52.30 -3.72
CA PRO A 117 11.99 -53.76 -3.83
C PRO A 117 13.30 -54.49 -3.50
N PHE A 118 14.41 -53.76 -3.37
CA PHE A 118 15.73 -54.30 -3.03
C PHE A 118 16.11 -54.10 -1.56
N ASN A 119 15.44 -53.17 -0.86
CA ASN A 119 15.68 -52.89 0.55
C ASN A 119 14.34 -52.91 1.31
N GLU A 120 14.07 -53.99 2.04
CA GLU A 120 12.86 -54.12 2.85
C GLU A 120 12.88 -53.12 4.02
N VAL A 121 11.98 -52.14 3.97
CA VAL A 121 11.70 -51.22 5.08
C VAL A 121 10.40 -51.66 5.76
N HIS A 122 10.49 -52.06 7.03
CA HIS A 122 9.32 -52.37 7.83
C HIS A 122 8.88 -51.15 8.64
N TYR A 123 7.66 -50.69 8.42
CA TYR A 123 7.05 -49.64 9.22
C TYR A 123 6.64 -50.19 10.60
N VAL A 124 7.30 -49.74 11.66
CA VAL A 124 7.03 -50.21 13.05
C VAL A 124 5.82 -49.49 13.65
N THR A 125 5.73 -48.17 13.48
CA THR A 125 4.60 -47.33 13.87
C THR A 125 4.54 -46.11 12.95
N GLY A 126 3.35 -45.58 12.73
CA GLY A 126 3.18 -44.41 11.87
C GLY A 126 1.80 -43.77 12.02
N SER A 127 1.73 -42.49 11.66
CA SER A 127 0.49 -41.71 11.60
C SER A 127 0.21 -41.33 10.16
N LEU A 128 -1.06 -41.36 9.76
CA LEU A 128 -1.48 -41.02 8.40
C LEU A 128 -2.22 -39.69 8.43
N TYR A 129 -1.95 -38.86 7.43
CA TYR A 129 -2.58 -37.55 7.28
C TYR A 129 -3.01 -37.33 5.83
N ALA A 130 -4.21 -36.79 5.63
CA ALA A 130 -4.58 -36.16 4.37
C ALA A 130 -4.07 -34.72 4.36
N HIS A 131 -3.27 -34.40 3.35
CA HIS A 131 -2.82 -33.03 3.09
C HIS A 131 -3.73 -32.39 2.03
N PRO A 132 -4.23 -31.16 2.27
CA PRO A 132 -4.93 -30.44 1.22
C PRO A 132 -3.93 -30.00 0.13
N PRO A 133 -4.40 -29.81 -1.12
CA PRO A 133 -3.63 -29.10 -2.13
C PRO A 133 -3.23 -27.71 -1.64
N LYS A 134 -2.07 -27.23 -2.10
CA LYS A 134 -1.59 -25.88 -1.79
C LYS A 134 -2.58 -24.85 -2.34
N MET A 135 -2.95 -23.89 -1.48
CA MET A 135 -3.75 -22.73 -1.89
C MET A 135 -2.89 -21.74 -2.67
N ASP A 136 -3.19 -21.58 -3.96
CA ASP A 136 -2.49 -20.68 -4.88
C ASP A 136 -3.44 -19.85 -5.77
N GLU A 137 -4.73 -19.85 -5.43
CA GLU A 137 -5.77 -19.05 -6.10
C GLU A 137 -5.42 -17.55 -6.06
N LYS A 138 -5.35 -16.96 -7.26
CA LYS A 138 -5.18 -15.52 -7.47
C LYS A 138 -6.28 -15.01 -8.39
N ILE A 139 -6.84 -13.86 -8.04
CA ILE A 139 -7.85 -13.18 -8.84
C ILE A 139 -7.50 -11.71 -8.97
N GLU A 140 -7.90 -11.11 -10.08
CA GLU A 140 -7.81 -9.66 -10.27
C GLU A 140 -9.23 -9.08 -10.20
N ILE A 141 -9.38 -8.02 -9.41
CA ILE A 141 -10.65 -7.32 -9.24
C ILE A 141 -10.36 -5.85 -9.48
N SER A 142 -11.15 -5.25 -10.37
CA SER A 142 -11.16 -3.80 -10.52
C SER A 142 -11.98 -3.16 -9.41
N ILE A 143 -11.39 -2.21 -8.71
CA ILE A 143 -11.99 -1.50 -7.59
C ILE A 143 -12.20 -0.05 -8.01
N SER A 144 -13.44 0.42 -8.01
CA SER A 144 -13.78 1.77 -8.44
C SER A 144 -14.39 2.58 -7.30
N GLY A 145 -13.95 3.83 -7.20
CA GLY A 145 -14.58 4.85 -6.38
C GLY A 145 -15.64 5.62 -7.17
N SER A 146 -15.79 6.89 -6.85
CA SER A 146 -16.74 7.78 -7.53
C SER A 146 -16.24 8.19 -8.91
N THR A 147 -14.92 8.45 -9.02
CA THR A 147 -14.30 8.94 -10.26
C THR A 147 -13.10 8.12 -10.72
N GLU A 148 -12.46 7.39 -9.80
CA GLU A 148 -11.21 6.68 -10.06
C GLU A 148 -11.38 5.16 -9.99
N GLU A 149 -10.49 4.42 -10.67
CA GLU A 149 -10.53 2.95 -10.74
C GLU A 149 -9.13 2.34 -10.65
N MET A 150 -8.94 1.32 -9.79
CA MET A 150 -7.68 0.62 -9.60
C MET A 150 -7.85 -0.89 -9.76
N LEU A 151 -6.99 -1.53 -10.55
CA LEU A 151 -6.91 -2.99 -10.61
C LEU A 151 -6.08 -3.52 -9.45
N LEU A 152 -6.70 -4.37 -8.61
CA LEU A 152 -6.04 -5.02 -7.49
C LEU A 152 -5.98 -6.54 -7.68
N LYS A 153 -4.82 -7.11 -7.35
CA LYS A 153 -4.61 -8.54 -7.24
C LYS A 153 -4.94 -9.01 -5.84
N PHE A 154 -5.72 -10.08 -5.76
CA PHE A 154 -6.13 -10.74 -4.53
C PHE A 154 -5.61 -12.17 -4.52
N ILE A 155 -5.10 -12.57 -3.36
CA ILE A 155 -4.72 -13.94 -3.07
C ILE A 155 -5.71 -14.53 -2.07
N ARG A 156 -6.08 -15.79 -2.29
CA ARG A 156 -6.84 -16.52 -1.27
C ARG A 156 -5.93 -16.81 -0.07
N ILE A 157 -6.44 -16.61 1.13
CA ILE A 157 -5.71 -16.91 2.37
C ILE A 157 -6.46 -17.94 3.21
N PRO A 158 -5.77 -18.75 4.03
CA PRO A 158 -6.42 -19.74 4.86
C PRO A 158 -7.36 -19.10 5.88
N ASP A 159 -8.53 -19.70 6.09
CA ASP A 159 -9.48 -19.32 7.12
C ASP A 159 -10.07 -20.57 7.80
N ASN A 160 -10.22 -20.52 9.12
CA ASN A 160 -10.69 -21.64 9.92
C ASN A 160 -12.22 -21.73 9.92
N SER A 161 -12.81 -21.77 8.72
CA SER A 161 -14.25 -21.81 8.49
C SER A 161 -14.59 -22.80 7.37
N LEU A 162 -15.82 -23.33 7.41
CA LEU A 162 -16.38 -24.11 6.31
C LEU A 162 -17.09 -23.22 5.28
N ASP A 163 -17.79 -22.20 5.77
CA ASP A 163 -18.70 -21.36 4.97
C ASP A 163 -18.02 -20.10 4.44
N TRP A 164 -17.04 -19.56 5.17
CA TRP A 164 -16.34 -18.34 4.80
C TRP A 164 -15.04 -18.63 4.05
N ILE A 165 -14.85 -17.97 2.91
CA ILE A 165 -13.57 -17.92 2.20
C ILE A 165 -13.01 -16.51 2.28
N VAL A 166 -11.68 -16.36 2.34
CA VAL A 166 -11.05 -15.06 2.56
C VAL A 166 -10.03 -14.76 1.48
N PHE A 167 -10.13 -13.55 0.93
CA PHE A 167 -9.19 -12.99 -0.02
C PHE A 167 -8.52 -11.75 0.59
N LYS A 168 -7.23 -11.59 0.32
CA LYS A 168 -6.46 -10.42 0.72
C LYS A 168 -5.80 -9.81 -0.50
N SER A 169 -5.89 -8.50 -0.65
CA SER A 169 -5.15 -7.78 -1.69
C SER A 169 -3.65 -7.87 -1.45
N GLU A 170 -2.84 -7.83 -2.50
CA GLU A 170 -1.38 -7.82 -2.39
C GLU A 170 -0.87 -6.60 -1.56
N ASN A 171 0.18 -6.83 -0.76
CA ASN A 171 0.71 -5.82 0.17
C ASN A 171 1.46 -4.65 -0.53
N GLY A 172 1.72 -4.73 -1.83
CA GLY A 172 2.55 -3.78 -2.57
C GLY A 172 1.84 -2.50 -3.03
N LYS A 173 0.51 -2.41 -2.86
CA LYS A 173 -0.29 -1.23 -3.24
C LYS A 173 -0.65 -0.37 -2.03
N PRO A 174 -0.95 0.92 -2.23
CA PRO A 174 -1.29 1.83 -1.13
C PRO A 174 -2.68 1.57 -0.54
N ILE A 175 -3.56 0.84 -1.23
CA ILE A 175 -4.87 0.44 -0.73
C ILE A 175 -4.89 -1.07 -0.48
N HIS A 176 -5.53 -1.47 0.61
CA HIS A 176 -5.59 -2.85 1.07
C HIS A 176 -7.02 -3.27 1.37
N PHE A 177 -7.39 -4.45 0.86
CA PHE A 177 -8.68 -5.07 1.10
C PHE A 177 -8.50 -6.45 1.72
N LEU A 178 -9.37 -6.76 2.68
CA LEU A 178 -9.63 -8.11 3.16
C LEU A 178 -11.09 -8.40 2.87
N ILE A 179 -11.37 -9.35 2.00
CA ILE A 179 -12.73 -9.72 1.58
C ILE A 179 -13.04 -11.10 2.12
N LYS A 180 -14.15 -11.24 2.82
CA LYS A 180 -14.72 -12.52 3.27
C LYS A 180 -16.01 -12.78 2.53
N ILE A 181 -16.16 -13.98 1.97
CA ILE A 181 -17.37 -14.39 1.24
C ILE A 181 -17.94 -15.61 1.94
N ASN A 182 -19.21 -15.54 2.34
CA ASN A 182 -19.96 -16.67 2.87
C ASN A 182 -20.66 -17.39 1.71
N LYS A 183 -20.19 -18.61 1.39
CA LYS A 183 -20.70 -19.43 0.29
C LYS A 183 -22.17 -19.85 0.49
N ARG A 184 -22.63 -19.94 1.74
CA ARG A 184 -23.95 -20.46 2.12
C ARG A 184 -25.00 -19.36 2.20
N GLU A 185 -24.66 -18.25 2.84
CA GLU A 185 -25.57 -17.11 3.04
C GLU A 185 -25.56 -16.11 1.88
N HIS A 186 -24.65 -16.29 0.91
CA HIS A 186 -24.42 -15.33 -0.17
C HIS A 186 -24.13 -13.91 0.33
N LYS A 187 -23.42 -13.82 1.47
CA LYS A 187 -22.99 -12.56 2.07
C LYS A 187 -21.52 -12.30 1.82
N MET A 188 -21.17 -11.04 1.73
CA MET A 188 -19.79 -10.57 1.68
C MET A 188 -19.56 -9.61 2.85
N ALA A 189 -18.42 -9.74 3.50
CA ALA A 189 -17.89 -8.75 4.42
C ALA A 189 -16.54 -8.29 3.89
N TYR A 190 -16.21 -7.01 4.03
CA TYR A 190 -14.89 -6.53 3.66
C TYR A 190 -14.35 -5.55 4.70
N SER A 191 -13.03 -5.44 4.77
CA SER A 191 -12.35 -4.32 5.42
C SER A 191 -11.44 -3.66 4.40
N ILE A 192 -11.38 -2.34 4.46
CA ILE A 192 -10.51 -1.51 3.63
C ILE A 192 -9.56 -0.74 4.53
N SER A 193 -8.29 -0.65 4.13
CA SER A 193 -7.30 0.22 4.76
C SER A 193 -6.35 0.79 3.71
N TYR A 194 -5.57 1.79 4.10
CA TYR A 194 -4.62 2.44 3.22
C TYR A 194 -3.28 2.71 3.93
N ASP A 195 -2.23 2.85 3.14
CA ASP A 195 -0.90 3.26 3.55
C ASP A 195 -0.37 4.29 2.55
N LEU A 196 -0.49 5.57 2.90
CA LEU A 196 -0.06 6.67 2.03
C LEU A 196 1.45 6.66 1.79
N LYS A 197 2.26 6.03 2.65
CA LYS A 197 3.72 5.92 2.46
C LYS A 197 4.11 5.07 1.24
N LYS A 198 3.16 4.27 0.72
CA LYS A 198 3.34 3.45 -0.49
C LYS A 198 2.84 4.13 -1.77
N VAL A 199 2.32 5.35 -1.65
CA VAL A 199 1.88 6.13 -2.81
C VAL A 199 3.10 6.65 -3.56
N GLU A 200 3.10 6.51 -4.88
CA GLU A 200 4.20 6.97 -5.75
C GLU A 200 4.16 8.47 -6.01
N ASN A 201 2.97 9.07 -6.09
CA ASN A 201 2.77 10.49 -6.40
C ASN A 201 1.41 11.02 -5.93
N LEU A 202 1.23 12.34 -5.95
CA LEU A 202 0.00 13.01 -5.52
C LEU A 202 -1.26 12.51 -6.25
N LYS A 203 -1.18 12.18 -7.53
CA LYS A 203 -2.32 11.66 -8.30
C LYS A 203 -2.79 10.33 -7.75
N GLU A 204 -1.87 9.43 -7.41
CA GLU A 204 -2.22 8.14 -6.79
C GLU A 204 -2.80 8.33 -5.37
N ALA A 205 -2.34 9.31 -4.59
CA ALA A 205 -2.96 9.60 -3.29
C ALA A 205 -4.42 10.06 -3.41
N ILE A 206 -4.72 10.96 -4.36
CA ILE A 206 -6.10 11.40 -4.60
C ILE A 206 -6.96 10.23 -5.05
N LYS A 207 -6.43 9.36 -5.90
CA LYS A 207 -7.10 8.13 -6.32
C LYS A 207 -7.38 7.18 -5.16
N VAL A 208 -6.44 7.00 -4.24
CA VAL A 208 -6.65 6.22 -3.02
C VAL A 208 -7.75 6.84 -2.16
N ALA A 209 -7.78 8.18 -2.02
CA ALA A 209 -8.82 8.87 -1.27
C ALA A 209 -10.21 8.72 -1.89
N ASP A 210 -10.35 8.87 -3.22
CA ASP A 210 -11.62 8.67 -3.95
C ASP A 210 -12.17 7.25 -3.74
N ILE A 211 -11.31 6.23 -3.93
CA ILE A 211 -11.72 4.83 -3.73
C ILE A 211 -12.05 4.56 -2.27
N TYR A 212 -11.21 5.01 -1.34
CA TYR A 212 -11.43 4.77 0.09
C TYR A 212 -12.74 5.38 0.57
N ASN A 213 -13.01 6.64 0.21
CA ASN A 213 -14.24 7.33 0.58
C ASN A 213 -15.46 6.62 0.01
N ALA A 214 -15.44 6.20 -1.25
CA ALA A 214 -16.56 5.49 -1.86
C ALA A 214 -16.86 4.16 -1.13
N PHE A 215 -15.84 3.42 -0.69
CA PHE A 215 -16.06 2.19 0.09
C PHE A 215 -16.47 2.44 1.54
N ALA A 216 -16.06 3.57 2.14
CA ALA A 216 -16.50 3.98 3.48
C ALA A 216 -17.96 4.49 3.49
N SER A 217 -18.39 5.14 2.40
CA SER A 217 -19.75 5.66 2.22
C SER A 217 -20.75 4.61 1.70
N GLY A 218 -20.26 3.50 1.14
CA GLY A 218 -21.08 2.43 0.55
C GLY A 218 -21.44 2.65 -0.93
N GLU A 219 -20.67 3.47 -1.63
CA GLU A 219 -20.82 3.78 -3.06
C GLU A 219 -19.76 3.09 -3.94
N GLY A 220 -18.80 2.39 -3.33
CA GLY A 220 -17.72 1.68 -4.00
C GLY A 220 -18.19 0.54 -4.89
N LYS A 221 -17.39 0.20 -5.92
CA LYS A 221 -17.71 -0.85 -6.90
C LYS A 221 -16.57 -1.85 -7.02
N MET A 222 -16.93 -3.12 -7.22
CA MET A 222 -16.00 -4.19 -7.58
C MET A 222 -16.39 -4.76 -8.96
N ASN A 223 -15.49 -4.73 -9.94
CA ASN A 223 -15.75 -5.10 -11.34
C ASN A 223 -17.00 -4.41 -11.91
N ASN A 224 -17.15 -3.11 -11.66
CA ASN A 224 -18.31 -2.29 -12.01
C ASN A 224 -19.65 -2.69 -11.35
N ILE A 225 -19.63 -3.62 -10.38
CA ILE A 225 -20.80 -3.99 -9.59
C ILE A 225 -20.78 -3.18 -8.28
N PRO A 226 -21.83 -2.40 -7.97
CA PRO A 226 -21.93 -1.69 -6.70
C PRO A 226 -21.93 -2.63 -5.49
N ILE A 227 -21.19 -2.25 -4.45
CA ILE A 227 -21.20 -2.95 -3.16
C ILE A 227 -22.13 -2.21 -2.20
N THR A 228 -23.29 -2.81 -1.92
CA THR A 228 -24.24 -2.26 -0.94
C THR A 228 -23.85 -2.70 0.46
N ILE A 229 -23.72 -1.73 1.38
CA ILE A 229 -23.51 -1.98 2.80
C ILE A 229 -24.86 -2.02 3.51
N ASP A 230 -25.06 -2.99 4.41
CA ASP A 230 -26.27 -3.08 5.22
C ASP A 230 -26.45 -1.83 6.11
N SER A 231 -27.68 -1.35 6.23
CA SER A 231 -28.01 -0.18 7.05
C SER A 231 -27.74 -0.47 8.53
N GLY A 232 -26.81 0.27 9.14
CA GLY A 232 -26.47 0.16 10.57
C GLY A 232 -25.01 -0.20 10.85
N GLU A 233 -24.24 -0.56 9.82
CA GLU A 233 -22.79 -0.72 9.90
C GLU A 233 -22.11 0.63 10.20
N LYS A 234 -21.05 0.61 11.04
CA LYS A 234 -20.26 1.82 11.31
C LYS A 234 -19.50 2.18 10.05
N ARG A 235 -19.75 3.38 9.55
CA ARG A 235 -18.94 3.96 8.45
C ARG A 235 -17.58 4.34 9.00
N GLU A 236 -16.55 3.98 8.24
CA GLU A 236 -15.20 4.44 8.50
C GLU A 236 -15.10 5.96 8.32
N LYS A 237 -14.11 6.58 8.97
CA LYS A 237 -13.88 8.02 8.78
C LYS A 237 -13.32 8.27 7.39
N GLU A 238 -14.07 8.98 6.57
CA GLU A 238 -13.69 9.41 5.22
C GLU A 238 -12.61 10.51 5.26
N PHE A 239 -11.84 10.62 4.18
CA PHE A 239 -11.08 11.82 3.88
C PHE A 239 -12.05 12.97 3.66
N THR A 240 -11.80 14.11 4.28
CA THR A 240 -12.68 15.26 4.13
C THR A 240 -12.46 15.95 2.78
N GLU A 241 -13.46 16.71 2.32
CA GLU A 241 -13.34 17.47 1.07
C GLU A 241 -12.16 18.45 1.12
N GLU A 242 -11.87 19.03 2.29
CA GLU A 242 -10.76 19.96 2.49
C GLU A 242 -9.41 19.26 2.31
N GLN A 243 -9.26 18.04 2.82
CA GLN A 243 -8.04 17.24 2.66
C GLN A 243 -7.80 16.92 1.19
N ILE A 244 -8.85 16.49 0.48
CA ILE A 244 -8.76 16.21 -0.96
C ILE A 244 -8.44 17.49 -1.74
N LEU A 245 -9.08 18.61 -1.40
CA LEU A 245 -8.83 19.90 -2.03
C LEU A 245 -7.38 20.36 -1.82
N PHE A 246 -6.83 20.20 -0.62
CA PHE A 246 -5.43 20.52 -0.35
C PHE A 246 -4.50 19.73 -1.28
N TRP A 247 -4.70 18.42 -1.44
CA TRP A 247 -3.86 17.62 -2.35
C TRP A 247 -4.02 18.01 -3.81
N LYS A 248 -5.23 18.39 -4.25
CA LYS A 248 -5.45 18.96 -5.60
C LYS A 248 -4.67 20.24 -5.82
N LYS A 249 -4.62 21.14 -4.81
CA LYS A 249 -3.79 22.35 -4.86
C LYS A 249 -2.30 22.01 -4.99
N MET A 250 -1.82 21.01 -4.25
CA MET A 250 -0.43 20.56 -4.34
C MET A 250 -0.09 19.99 -5.72
N MET A 251 -1.03 19.30 -6.38
CA MET A 251 -0.82 18.85 -7.77
C MET A 251 -0.68 20.02 -8.75
N SER A 252 -1.52 21.06 -8.62
CA SER A 252 -1.38 22.26 -9.45
C SER A 252 -0.06 22.99 -9.20
N LEU A 253 0.44 22.94 -7.96
CA LEU A 253 1.76 23.48 -7.63
C LEU A 253 2.90 22.67 -8.25
N GLU A 254 2.85 21.34 -8.16
CA GLU A 254 3.83 20.45 -8.79
C GLU A 254 3.93 20.72 -10.30
N GLU A 255 2.78 20.88 -10.98
CA GLU A 255 2.75 21.26 -12.40
C GLU A 255 3.36 22.64 -12.65
N LYS A 256 3.05 23.63 -11.80
CA LYS A 256 3.56 25.00 -11.95
C LYS A 256 5.07 25.10 -11.69
N ILE A 257 5.58 24.38 -10.69
CA ILE A 257 7.00 24.36 -10.30
C ILE A 257 7.82 23.49 -11.27
N GLY A 258 7.22 22.44 -11.84
CA GLY A 258 7.90 21.49 -12.70
C GLY A 258 8.73 20.45 -11.95
N THR A 259 8.43 20.21 -10.66
CA THR A 259 9.16 19.27 -9.80
C THR A 259 8.17 18.41 -9.01
N CYS A 260 8.39 17.10 -9.00
CA CYS A 260 7.55 16.16 -8.24
C CYS A 260 7.66 16.38 -6.73
N LEU A 261 6.52 16.55 -6.07
CA LEU A 261 6.41 16.65 -4.63
C LEU A 261 6.16 15.26 -4.05
N ASN A 262 6.87 14.88 -2.98
CA ASN A 262 6.65 13.62 -2.28
C ASN A 262 6.28 13.86 -0.81
N PRO A 263 5.02 14.24 -0.52
CA PRO A 263 4.57 14.52 0.84
C PRO A 263 4.40 13.27 1.71
N PHE A 264 4.55 12.07 1.14
CA PHE A 264 4.22 10.82 1.83
C PHE A 264 5.46 10.05 2.31
N SER A 265 6.66 10.50 1.97
CA SER A 265 7.90 9.94 2.52
C SER A 265 8.14 10.32 3.98
N GLU A 266 7.58 11.45 4.42
CA GLU A 266 7.72 12.00 5.77
C GLU A 266 6.36 12.47 6.30
N ASP A 267 6.30 12.82 7.58
CA ASP A 267 5.07 13.34 8.19
C ASP A 267 4.82 14.78 7.74
N VAL A 268 3.63 15.04 7.19
CA VAL A 268 3.20 16.37 6.76
C VAL A 268 3.05 17.28 7.99
N THR A 269 3.78 18.40 8.00
CA THR A 269 3.74 19.36 9.11
C THR A 269 2.75 20.51 8.84
N ASN A 270 2.37 21.23 9.90
CA ASN A 270 1.59 22.47 9.73
C ASN A 270 2.34 23.52 8.89
N LEU A 271 3.67 23.50 8.91
CA LEU A 271 4.49 24.38 8.09
C LEU A 271 4.39 24.01 6.61
N ASP A 272 4.34 22.73 6.27
CA ASP A 272 4.12 22.28 4.88
C ASP A 272 2.75 22.72 4.38
N ILE A 273 1.70 22.55 5.20
CA ILE A 273 0.34 22.99 4.84
C ILE A 273 0.31 24.51 4.59
N TYR A 274 0.91 25.28 5.52
CA TYR A 274 1.01 26.73 5.40
C TYR A 274 1.80 27.15 4.15
N THR A 275 2.99 26.57 3.95
CA THR A 275 3.88 26.90 2.83
C THR A 275 3.23 26.52 1.51
N GLY A 276 2.63 25.34 1.43
CA GLY A 276 1.86 24.89 0.28
C GLY A 276 0.74 25.86 -0.07
N GLU A 277 -0.05 26.34 0.91
CA GLU A 277 -1.11 27.31 0.63
C GLU A 277 -0.53 28.65 0.14
N VAL A 278 0.53 29.16 0.77
CA VAL A 278 1.19 30.41 0.34
C VAL A 278 1.69 30.29 -1.10
N LEU A 279 2.39 29.20 -1.43
CA LEU A 279 2.88 28.97 -2.78
C LEU A 279 1.73 28.81 -3.77
N TYR A 280 0.68 28.07 -3.42
CA TYR A 280 -0.47 27.87 -4.32
C TYR A 280 -1.13 29.20 -4.68
N ARG A 281 -1.39 30.05 -3.66
CA ARG A 281 -2.00 31.36 -3.87
C ARG A 281 -1.13 32.28 -4.73
N THR A 282 0.17 32.30 -4.47
CA THR A 282 1.09 33.21 -5.16
C THR A 282 1.50 32.71 -6.55
N LEU A 283 1.85 31.43 -6.70
CA LEU A 283 2.35 30.88 -7.96
C LEU A 283 1.25 30.47 -8.93
N VAL A 284 0.15 29.88 -8.43
CA VAL A 284 -0.93 29.34 -9.26
C VAL A 284 -2.07 30.35 -9.38
N CYS A 285 -2.61 30.85 -8.26
CA CYS A 285 -3.71 31.82 -8.31
C CYS A 285 -3.26 33.25 -8.67
N LYS A 286 -1.96 33.55 -8.55
CA LYS A 286 -1.38 34.89 -8.74
C LYS A 286 -1.99 35.95 -7.81
N ILE A 287 -2.16 35.61 -6.53
CA ILE A 287 -2.73 36.50 -5.51
C ILE A 287 -1.70 36.72 -4.38
N PRO A 288 -1.48 37.97 -3.92
CA PRO A 288 -0.59 38.25 -2.79
C PRO A 288 -1.16 37.75 -1.45
N VAL A 289 -0.27 37.33 -0.55
CA VAL A 289 -0.65 36.71 0.73
C VAL A 289 0.06 37.37 1.90
N ARG A 290 -0.66 37.61 3.00
CA ARG A 290 -0.05 38.00 4.28
C ARG A 290 0.69 36.81 4.88
N ILE A 291 2.01 36.94 5.02
CA ILE A 291 2.90 35.88 5.50
C ILE A 291 3.29 36.06 6.98
N GLN A 292 3.69 34.96 7.63
CA GLN A 292 4.13 34.93 9.03
C GLN A 292 5.61 35.33 9.18
N GLU A 293 6.03 36.38 8.49
CA GLU A 293 7.38 36.92 8.57
C GLU A 293 7.35 38.26 9.32
N ASN A 294 8.02 38.34 10.47
CA ASN A 294 8.10 39.56 11.26
C ASN A 294 9.44 40.28 11.02
N ILE A 295 9.41 41.27 10.13
CA ILE A 295 10.61 42.07 9.80
C ILE A 295 10.79 43.15 10.85
N VAL A 296 11.70 42.93 11.79
CA VAL A 296 12.00 43.86 12.89
C VAL A 296 13.06 44.90 12.55
N SER A 297 13.88 44.65 11.54
CA SER A 297 14.87 45.60 11.08
C SER A 297 15.24 45.37 9.61
N ILE A 298 15.67 46.44 8.95
CA ILE A 298 16.23 46.43 7.60
C ILE A 298 17.65 46.97 7.67
N GLU A 299 18.61 46.23 7.11
CA GLU A 299 20.02 46.61 7.06
C GLU A 299 20.42 46.81 5.60
N GLY A 300 21.31 47.78 5.34
CA GLY A 300 21.74 48.08 3.99
C GLY A 300 23.02 48.89 3.94
N THR A 301 23.52 49.09 2.71
CA THR A 301 24.70 49.90 2.43
C THR A 301 24.30 51.21 1.75
N GLY A 302 25.05 52.28 2.02
CA GLY A 302 24.84 53.60 1.40
C GLY A 302 24.28 54.67 2.33
N ASN A 303 24.00 55.84 1.75
CA ASN A 303 23.65 57.05 2.49
C ASN A 303 22.13 57.22 2.62
N ILE A 304 21.64 57.21 3.86
CA ILE A 304 20.22 57.33 4.22
C ILE A 304 19.77 58.76 4.56
N LYS A 305 20.62 59.78 4.40
CA LYS A 305 20.30 61.19 4.75
C LYS A 305 19.01 61.68 4.09
N THR A 306 18.82 61.40 2.81
CA THR A 306 17.62 61.76 2.06
C THR A 306 16.35 61.10 2.62
N MET A 307 16.44 59.89 3.18
CA MET A 307 15.30 59.22 3.78
C MET A 307 14.93 59.83 5.14
N LYS A 308 15.95 60.17 5.95
CA LYS A 308 15.80 60.91 7.21
C LYS A 308 15.10 62.26 7.01
N GLU A 309 15.52 62.99 5.98
CA GLU A 309 15.00 64.32 5.64
C GLU A 309 13.56 64.25 5.09
N ASN A 310 13.24 63.25 4.27
CA ASN A 310 11.94 63.16 3.59
C ASN A 310 10.84 62.46 4.39
N PHE A 311 11.16 61.43 5.18
CA PHE A 311 10.14 60.56 5.78
C PHE A 311 10.00 60.74 7.29
N GLY A 312 11.09 61.09 7.99
CA GLY A 312 11.07 61.30 9.44
C GLY A 312 10.88 60.01 10.27
N ILE A 313 11.38 60.00 11.50
CA ILE A 313 11.19 58.91 12.47
C ILE A 313 9.77 59.01 13.05
N GLN A 314 9.17 57.89 13.46
CA GLN A 314 7.81 57.80 14.04
C GLN A 314 6.64 58.12 13.09
N LYS A 315 6.87 58.24 11.77
CA LYS A 315 5.75 58.38 10.81
C LYS A 315 5.35 57.01 10.23
N PRO A 316 4.05 56.74 10.04
CA PRO A 316 3.58 55.54 9.38
C PRO A 316 4.17 55.43 7.98
N MET A 317 4.70 54.25 7.66
CA MET A 317 5.27 53.97 6.35
C MET A 317 5.07 52.52 5.95
N ALA A 318 5.18 52.30 4.64
CA ALA A 318 5.25 50.98 4.06
C ALA A 318 6.60 50.80 3.37
N PHE A 319 7.22 49.64 3.55
CA PHE A 319 8.42 49.25 2.82
C PHE A 319 8.04 48.29 1.71
N TYR A 320 8.67 48.45 0.57
CA TYR A 320 8.54 47.56 -0.58
C TYR A 320 9.95 47.18 -1.01
N PHE A 321 10.17 45.90 -1.26
CA PHE A 321 11.44 45.42 -1.80
C PHE A 321 11.26 44.11 -2.54
N GLU A 322 12.18 43.87 -3.47
CA GLU A 322 12.34 42.61 -4.16
C GLU A 322 13.37 41.76 -3.43
N ASP A 323 13.15 40.45 -3.43
CA ASP A 323 14.00 39.51 -2.70
C ASP A 323 14.17 38.20 -3.49
N TYR A 324 15.25 37.49 -3.18
CA TYR A 324 15.46 36.10 -3.59
C TYR A 324 15.11 35.24 -2.39
N SER A 325 13.95 34.59 -2.47
CA SER A 325 13.41 33.80 -1.38
C SER A 325 13.55 32.31 -1.68
N LYS A 326 13.57 31.52 -0.61
CA LYS A 326 13.59 30.07 -0.67
C LYS A 326 12.42 29.53 0.12
N ALA A 327 11.67 28.61 -0.49
CA ALA A 327 10.66 27.83 0.21
C ALA A 327 11.08 26.36 0.29
N ILE A 328 10.70 25.70 1.38
CA ILE A 328 10.85 24.25 1.52
C ILE A 328 9.44 23.68 1.69
N LEU A 329 9.04 22.78 0.79
CA LEU A 329 7.75 22.12 0.79
C LEU A 329 7.96 20.61 0.65
N PHE A 330 7.58 19.82 1.66
CA PHE A 330 7.79 18.37 1.67
C PHE A 330 9.25 17.97 1.40
N GLY A 331 10.19 18.68 2.02
CA GLY A 331 11.64 18.50 1.81
C GLY A 331 12.17 18.99 0.46
N THR A 332 11.30 19.44 -0.46
CA THR A 332 11.70 19.99 -1.76
C THR A 332 11.97 21.48 -1.64
N GLU A 333 13.15 21.89 -2.08
CA GLU A 333 13.56 23.29 -2.11
C GLU A 333 13.12 23.96 -3.41
N VAL A 334 12.44 25.10 -3.29
CA VAL A 334 11.97 25.92 -4.41
C VAL A 334 12.62 27.30 -4.31
N GLN A 335 13.38 27.66 -5.34
CA GLN A 335 13.94 29.01 -5.49
C GLN A 335 12.88 29.94 -6.04
N LEU A 336 12.76 31.12 -5.44
CA LEU A 336 11.71 32.07 -5.74
C LEU A 336 12.28 33.47 -5.88
N ARG A 337 11.74 34.23 -6.84
CA ARG A 337 11.74 35.68 -6.77
C ARG A 337 10.54 36.12 -5.97
N SER A 338 10.68 37.20 -5.21
CA SER A 338 9.57 37.73 -4.45
C SER A 338 9.50 39.24 -4.47
N ILE A 339 8.27 39.71 -4.32
CA ILE A 339 7.95 41.08 -3.97
C ILE A 339 7.38 41.01 -2.56
N LYS A 340 8.00 41.74 -1.63
CA LYS A 340 7.54 41.84 -0.25
C LYS A 340 7.17 43.28 0.08
N ALA A 341 6.06 43.42 0.80
CA ALA A 341 5.62 44.69 1.33
C ALA A 341 5.36 44.59 2.84
N LEU A 342 5.85 45.55 3.59
CA LEU A 342 5.67 45.69 5.03
C LEU A 342 4.75 46.88 5.29
N TYR A 343 3.62 46.65 5.95
CA TYR A 343 2.64 47.69 6.26
C TYR A 343 2.51 47.92 7.76
N ASN A 344 1.84 49.01 8.13
CA ASN A 344 1.55 49.41 9.51
C ASN A 344 2.80 49.46 10.39
N CYS A 345 3.89 50.03 9.86
CA CYS A 345 5.15 50.12 10.58
C CYS A 345 5.66 51.56 10.67
N ILE A 346 6.45 51.80 11.70
CA ILE A 346 7.18 53.04 11.92
C ILE A 346 8.67 52.75 12.11
N ILE A 347 9.51 53.68 11.71
CA ILE A 347 10.92 53.68 12.11
C ILE A 347 10.98 54.11 13.56
N SER A 348 11.42 53.20 14.44
CA SER A 348 11.64 53.52 15.85
C SER A 348 13.06 54.00 16.12
N GLU A 349 14.02 53.48 15.37
CA GLU A 349 15.44 53.78 15.54
C GLU A 349 16.15 53.67 14.18
N LEU A 350 17.13 54.54 13.97
CA LEU A 350 18.00 54.51 12.81
C LEU A 350 19.45 54.61 13.27
N GLN A 351 20.21 53.54 13.02
CA GLN A 351 21.64 53.46 13.27
C GLN A 351 22.37 53.62 11.93
N GLU A 352 23.34 54.52 11.86
CA GLU A 352 24.09 54.80 10.64
C GLU A 352 25.60 54.90 10.94
N ASN A 353 26.39 54.26 10.08
CA ASN A 353 27.83 54.41 9.99
C ASN A 353 28.18 54.87 8.56
N ASP A 354 29.44 55.19 8.29
CA ASP A 354 29.85 55.77 6.98
C ASP A 354 29.50 54.90 5.75
N GLU A 355 29.35 53.57 5.93
CA GLU A 355 29.10 52.63 4.82
C GLU A 355 27.75 51.88 4.93
N THR A 356 27.15 51.82 6.12
CA THR A 356 26.02 50.94 6.43
C THR A 356 24.97 51.62 7.28
N PHE A 357 23.71 51.22 7.12
CA PHE A 357 22.61 51.65 7.97
C PHE A 357 21.79 50.47 8.46
N LYS A 358 21.13 50.66 9.61
CA LYS A 358 20.13 49.76 10.17
C LYS A 358 18.91 50.56 10.62
N ILE A 359 17.76 50.17 10.08
CA ILE A 359 16.44 50.71 10.43
C ILE A 359 15.77 49.70 11.35
N VAL A 360 15.37 50.12 12.54
CA VAL A 360 14.55 49.30 13.46
C VAL A 360 13.09 49.70 13.32
N LEU A 361 12.22 48.69 13.21
CA LEU A 361 10.82 48.83 12.85
C LEU A 361 9.91 48.35 13.98
N LYS A 362 8.92 49.16 14.30
CA LYS A 362 7.85 48.83 15.25
C LYS A 362 6.48 48.94 14.60
N ASP A 363 5.47 48.42 15.30
CA ASP A 363 4.07 48.62 14.95
C ASP A 363 3.73 50.12 14.90
N GLU A 364 2.84 50.50 13.99
CA GLU A 364 2.31 51.85 13.91
C GLU A 364 1.56 52.25 15.18
N SER A 365 0.78 51.30 15.74
CA SER A 365 0.11 51.42 17.02
C SER A 365 -0.35 50.05 17.52
N ASP A 366 -0.86 49.98 18.75
CA ASP A 366 -1.46 48.74 19.29
C ASP A 366 -2.65 48.23 18.45
N GLU A 367 -3.40 49.14 17.81
CA GLU A 367 -4.53 48.81 16.93
C GLU A 367 -4.09 48.48 15.49
N ARG A 368 -2.90 48.94 15.08
CA ARG A 368 -2.35 48.76 13.74
C ARG A 368 -1.00 48.07 13.84
N GLN A 369 -1.09 46.76 14.09
CA GLN A 369 0.07 45.90 14.08
C GLN A 369 0.65 45.74 12.68
N LYS A 370 1.97 45.66 12.63
CA LYS A 370 2.75 45.44 11.42
C LYS A 370 2.44 44.07 10.82
N PHE A 371 2.41 44.02 9.49
CA PHE A 371 2.28 42.76 8.77
C PHE A 371 3.05 42.78 7.47
N THR A 372 3.49 41.60 7.05
CA THR A 372 4.24 41.39 5.81
C THR A 372 3.35 40.69 4.79
N VAL A 373 3.38 41.18 3.56
CA VAL A 373 2.70 40.60 2.40
C VAL A 373 3.77 40.16 1.42
N ALA A 374 3.59 38.99 0.83
CA ALA A 374 4.48 38.49 -0.20
C ALA A 374 3.71 38.04 -1.43
N MET A 375 4.35 38.23 -2.57
CA MET A 375 4.02 37.61 -3.84
C MET A 375 5.27 36.92 -4.37
N TYR A 376 5.15 35.64 -4.71
CA TYR A 376 6.25 34.81 -5.18
C TYR A 376 6.13 34.52 -6.67
N PHE A 377 7.27 34.34 -7.31
CA PHE A 377 7.44 34.08 -8.73
C PHE A 377 8.56 33.05 -8.93
N LEU A 378 8.50 32.30 -10.02
CA LEU A 378 9.54 31.32 -10.36
C LEU A 378 10.71 31.95 -11.14
N SER A 379 10.52 33.16 -11.69
CA SER A 379 11.51 33.82 -12.52
C SER A 379 11.43 35.34 -12.44
N ASP A 380 12.50 36.00 -12.90
CA ASP A 380 12.59 37.45 -12.99
C ASP A 380 11.59 38.00 -14.01
N GLU A 381 11.37 37.27 -15.11
CA GLU A 381 10.42 37.66 -16.14
C GLU A 381 8.98 37.69 -15.60
N GLU A 382 8.59 36.69 -14.78
CA GLU A 382 7.26 36.69 -14.16
C GLU A 382 7.08 37.85 -13.17
N LEU A 383 8.13 38.19 -12.42
CA LEU A 383 8.11 39.30 -11.47
C LEU A 383 7.95 40.64 -12.19
N GLU A 384 8.73 40.88 -13.24
CA GLU A 384 8.68 42.14 -14.00
C GLU A 384 7.36 42.29 -14.76
N ALA A 385 6.81 41.20 -15.32
CA ALA A 385 5.48 41.22 -15.92
C ALA A 385 4.40 41.63 -14.91
N TYR A 386 4.43 41.04 -13.70
CA TYR A 386 3.48 41.38 -12.64
C TYR A 386 3.55 42.87 -12.25
N LYS A 387 4.76 43.43 -12.14
CA LYS A 387 4.95 44.87 -11.82
C LYS A 387 4.37 45.82 -12.86
N GLN A 388 4.32 45.41 -14.13
CA GLN A 388 3.79 46.24 -15.22
C GLN A 388 2.26 46.26 -15.24
N GLU A 389 1.63 45.20 -14.74
CA GLU A 389 0.19 44.98 -14.83
C GLU A 389 -0.56 45.35 -13.54
N HIS A 390 0.13 45.38 -12.40
CA HIS A 390 -0.49 45.48 -11.07
C HIS A 390 -0.09 46.72 -10.27
N ASN A 391 -1.05 47.29 -9.53
CA ASN A 391 -0.75 48.32 -8.54
C ASN A 391 -0.43 47.67 -7.18
N ILE A 392 0.82 47.21 -7.05
CA ILE A 392 1.29 46.42 -5.91
C ILE A 392 0.97 47.07 -4.56
N ILE A 393 1.16 48.40 -4.44
CA ILE A 393 0.99 49.12 -3.17
C ILE A 393 -0.45 49.09 -2.68
N GLU A 394 -1.42 49.13 -3.59
CA GLU A 394 -2.85 49.08 -3.25
C GLU A 394 -3.31 47.64 -3.06
N GLU A 395 -2.98 46.73 -3.98
CA GLU A 395 -3.43 45.33 -3.93
C GLU A 395 -2.95 44.60 -2.67
N PHE A 396 -1.71 44.84 -2.24
CA PHE A 396 -1.14 44.10 -1.12
C PHE A 396 -1.77 44.49 0.23
N LYS A 397 -2.36 45.70 0.35
CA LYS A 397 -2.99 46.14 1.60
C LYS A 397 -4.13 45.21 2.02
N ASP A 398 -4.89 44.72 1.04
CA ASP A 398 -6.09 43.92 1.25
C ASP A 398 -5.83 42.40 1.18
N ALA A 399 -4.55 42.00 1.05
CA ALA A 399 -4.17 40.59 1.04
C ALA A 399 -4.63 39.88 2.32
N LYS A 400 -5.10 38.64 2.20
CA LYS A 400 -5.51 37.82 3.35
C LYS A 400 -4.34 36.97 3.85
N ARG A 401 -4.42 36.51 5.10
CA ARG A 401 -3.47 35.52 5.64
C ARG A 401 -3.71 34.17 4.98
N ALA A 402 -2.64 33.40 4.79
CA ALA A 402 -2.75 32.02 4.27
C ALA A 402 -3.77 31.19 5.06
N MET A 403 -3.79 31.35 6.40
CA MET A 403 -4.74 30.66 7.29
C MET A 403 -6.21 31.02 7.03
N GLU A 404 -6.52 32.20 6.51
CA GLU A 404 -7.91 32.57 6.17
C GLU A 404 -8.41 31.83 4.92
N TYR A 405 -7.49 31.29 4.12
CA TYR A 405 -7.81 30.41 2.99
C TYR A 405 -7.84 28.92 3.38
N LEU A 406 -7.35 28.60 4.58
CA LEU A 406 -7.38 27.29 5.22
C LEU A 406 -8.45 27.18 6.31
N ALA A 407 -9.04 28.30 6.72
CA ALA A 407 -10.16 28.33 7.65
C ALA A 407 -11.40 27.86 6.89
N PHE A 408 -11.77 26.62 7.17
CA PHE A 408 -13.02 26.01 6.76
C PHE A 408 -13.92 26.00 8.01
N ASP A 409 -15.16 26.48 7.87
CA ASP A 409 -16.17 26.50 8.94
C ASP A 409 -16.43 25.11 9.54
#